data_AF-A0A0F8Y5D7-F1
#
_entry.id   AF-A0A0F8Y5D7-F1
#
_cell.length_a   1.000
_cell.length_b   1.000
_cell.length_c   1.000
_cell.angle_alpha   90.00
_cell.angle_beta   90.00
_cell.angle_gamma   90.00
#
_symmetry.space_group_name_H-M   'P 1'
#
loop_
_entity.id
_entity.type
_entity.pdbx_description
1 polymer ?
#
loop_
_entity_poly.entity_id
_entity_poly.type
_entity_poly.pdbx_seq_one_letter_code
_entity_poly.pdbx_strand_id
1 'polypeptide(L)'
;MTNKEIEIQVALGALPLWKQIELNMVELKETEEGRSRFGPRVMRIKCEGIREYYAIDQLFTRSNRQSAIKLLILQAKKLKL
;
A
#
# COMPACT_ATOMS: atom_id res chain seq x y z
N MET A 1 -12.84 13.44 1.27
CA MET A 1 -13.50 12.93 2.48
C MET A 1 -13.08 13.80 3.64
N THR A 2 -14.05 14.43 4.29
CA THR A 2 -13.85 15.28 5.46
C THR A 2 -13.67 14.43 6.72
N ASN A 3 -13.16 15.02 7.81
CA ASN A 3 -12.97 14.29 9.08
C ASN A 3 -14.29 13.71 9.61
N LYS A 4 -15.41 14.46 9.51
CA LYS A 4 -16.73 13.98 9.92
C LYS A 4 -17.21 12.77 9.10
N GLU A 5 -16.98 12.78 7.79
CA GLU A 5 -17.31 11.64 6.92
C GLU A 5 -16.49 10.40 7.28
N ILE A 6 -15.20 10.58 7.59
CA ILE A 6 -14.33 9.49 8.04
C ILE A 6 -14.86 8.90 9.36
N GLU A 7 -15.15 9.74 10.35
CA GLU A 7 -15.68 9.31 11.66
C GLU A 7 -16.98 8.49 11.50
N ILE A 8 -17.92 8.97 10.67
CA ILE A 8 -19.16 8.26 10.38
C ILE A 8 -18.88 6.91 9.72
N GLN A 9 -18.02 6.86 8.70
CA GLN A 9 -17.73 5.62 7.98
C GLN A 9 -16.97 4.61 8.86
N VAL A 10 -16.11 5.06 9.75
CA VAL A 10 -15.44 4.21 10.75
C VAL A 10 -16.47 3.62 11.71
N ALA A 11 -17.38 4.45 12.26
CA ALA A 11 -18.44 3.98 13.15
C ALA A 11 -19.37 2.97 12.48
N LEU A 12 -19.60 3.11 11.17
CA LEU A 12 -20.40 2.19 10.36
C LEU A 12 -19.62 0.95 9.87
N GLY A 13 -18.30 0.86 10.10
CA GLY A 13 -17.47 -0.22 9.57
C GLY A 13 -17.37 -0.24 8.04
N ALA A 14 -17.63 0.90 7.39
CA ALA A 14 -17.76 1.03 5.93
C ALA A 14 -16.67 1.93 5.32
N LEU A 15 -15.59 2.21 6.06
CA LEU A 15 -14.48 3.03 5.57
C LEU A 15 -13.79 2.30 4.40
N PRO A 16 -13.68 2.88 3.20
CA PRO A 16 -13.02 2.22 2.07
C PRO A 16 -11.55 1.88 2.34
N LEU A 17 -11.07 0.76 1.79
CA LEU A 17 -9.72 0.24 2.00
C LEU A 17 -8.63 1.26 1.68
N TRP A 18 -8.76 2.01 0.59
CA TRP A 18 -7.76 3.03 0.24
C TRP A 18 -7.59 4.09 1.34
N LYS A 19 -8.68 4.42 2.06
CA LYS A 19 -8.67 5.39 3.14
C LYS A 19 -8.11 4.78 4.42
N GLN A 20 -8.41 3.51 4.67
CA GLN A 20 -7.79 2.76 5.76
C GLN A 20 -6.26 2.67 5.58
N ILE A 21 -5.76 2.43 4.37
CA ILE A 21 -4.32 2.44 4.05
C ILE A 21 -3.72 3.83 4.27
N GLU A 22 -4.37 4.89 3.79
CA GLU A 22 -3.90 6.28 4.01
C GLU A 22 -3.79 6.64 5.50
N LEU A 23 -4.69 6.11 6.34
CA LEU A 23 -4.73 6.38 7.78
C LEU A 23 -3.91 5.37 8.62
N ASN A 24 -3.18 4.45 7.98
CA ASN A 24 -2.46 3.36 8.65
C ASN A 24 -3.36 2.51 9.58
N MET A 25 -4.63 2.34 9.22
CA MET A 25 -5.59 1.52 9.98
C MET A 25 -5.55 0.04 9.61
N VAL A 26 -4.75 -0.32 8.60
CA VAL A 26 -4.55 -1.70 8.12
C VAL A 26 -3.09 -2.10 8.19
N GLU A 27 -2.86 -3.37 8.48
CA GLU A 27 -1.53 -3.94 8.47
C GLU A 27 -1.10 -4.27 7.03
N LEU A 28 -0.01 -3.66 6.58
CA LEU A 28 0.59 -3.97 5.28
C LEU A 28 1.55 -5.15 5.46
N LYS A 29 1.31 -6.24 4.74
CA LYS A 29 2.18 -7.43 4.78
C LYS A 29 3.28 -7.29 3.76
N GLU A 30 4.52 -7.38 4.24
CA GLU A 30 5.72 -7.26 3.41
C GLU A 30 6.46 -8.59 3.34
N THR A 31 6.85 -9.01 2.14
CA THR A 31 7.61 -10.26 1.91
C THR A 31 8.71 -10.03 0.88
N GLU A 32 9.94 -10.45 1.16
CA GLU A 32 11.02 -10.46 0.17
C GLU A 32 10.69 -11.50 -0.92
N GLU A 33 10.61 -11.06 -2.19
CA GLU A 33 10.29 -11.95 -3.33
C GLU A 33 11.52 -12.33 -4.17
N GLY A 34 12.71 -11.93 -3.73
CA GLY A 34 13.96 -12.50 -4.21
C GLY A 34 15.08 -11.50 -4.41
N ARG A 35 16.27 -12.06 -4.64
CA ARG A 35 17.46 -11.37 -5.13
C ARG A 35 17.66 -11.72 -6.59
N SER A 36 17.63 -10.72 -7.47
CA SER A 36 18.29 -10.90 -8.75
C SER A 36 19.80 -10.99 -8.50
N ARG A 37 20.50 -11.97 -9.10
CA ARG A 37 21.96 -12.12 -8.95
C ARG A 37 22.74 -10.85 -9.31
N PHE A 38 22.14 -9.98 -10.12
CA PHE A 38 22.71 -8.73 -10.61
C PHE A 38 21.75 -7.53 -10.46
N GLY A 39 20.68 -7.67 -9.67
CA GLY A 39 19.63 -6.65 -9.57
C GLY A 39 19.18 -6.42 -8.14
N PRO A 40 18.36 -5.39 -7.91
CA PRO A 40 17.99 -5.00 -6.56
C PRO A 40 17.19 -6.08 -5.85
N ARG A 41 17.30 -6.11 -4.53
CA ARG A 41 16.35 -6.83 -3.67
C ARG A 41 14.97 -6.23 -3.81
N VAL A 42 13.98 -7.08 -4.08
CA VAL A 42 12.59 -6.67 -4.27
C VAL A 42 11.74 -7.14 -3.10
N MET A 43 10.98 -6.20 -2.54
CA MET A 43 9.93 -6.45 -1.56
C MET A 43 8.58 -6.39 -2.24
N ARG A 44 7.71 -7.34 -1.91
CA ARG A 44 6.29 -7.28 -2.19
C ARG A 44 5.56 -6.76 -0.97
N ILE A 45 4.73 -5.74 -1.14
CA ILE A 45 3.81 -5.22 -0.14
C ILE A 45 2.39 -5.54 -0.56
N LYS A 46 1.56 -6.07 0.35
CA LYS A 46 0.18 -6.46 0.04
C LYS A 46 -0.80 -6.06 1.14
N CYS A 47 -2.03 -5.79 0.73
CA CYS A 47 -3.16 -5.48 1.61
C CYS A 47 -4.44 -5.97 0.93
N GLU A 48 -5.28 -6.72 1.65
CA GLU A 48 -6.65 -7.12 1.22
C GLU A 48 -6.84 -7.36 -0.30
N GLY A 49 -6.04 -8.26 -0.88
CA GLY A 49 -6.19 -8.67 -2.28
C GLY A 49 -5.43 -7.83 -3.32
N ILE A 50 -4.89 -6.67 -2.95
CA ILE A 50 -3.99 -5.87 -3.79
C ILE A 50 -2.52 -6.01 -3.35
N ARG A 51 -1.60 -5.85 -4.29
CA ARG A 51 -0.16 -6.00 -4.06
C ARG A 51 0.64 -5.07 -4.95
N GLU A 52 1.77 -4.61 -4.42
CA GLU A 52 2.76 -3.81 -5.12
C GLU A 52 4.17 -4.25 -4.78
N TYR A 53 5.14 -3.74 -5.53
CA TYR A 53 6.54 -4.08 -5.37
C TYR A 53 7.40 -2.82 -5.20
N TYR A 54 8.45 -2.92 -4.39
CA TYR A 54 9.49 -1.90 -4.33
C TYR A 54 10.88 -2.50 -4.17
N ALA A 55 11.89 -1.76 -4.61
CA ALA A 55 13.29 -2.10 -4.40
C ALA A 55 13.75 -1.63 -3.00
N ILE A 56 14.51 -2.47 -2.29
CA ILE A 56 15.10 -2.11 -0.99
C ILE A 56 16.39 -1.28 -1.19
N ASP A 57 17.13 -1.56 -2.27
CA ASP A 57 18.46 -1.00 -2.44
C ASP A 57 18.39 0.48 -2.83
N GLN A 58 19.05 1.33 -2.03
CA GLN A 58 19.00 2.80 -2.10
C GLN A 58 19.45 3.38 -3.46
N LEU A 59 20.14 2.60 -4.28
CA LEU A 59 20.53 2.95 -5.64
C LEU A 59 19.31 3.14 -6.57
N PHE A 60 18.16 2.54 -6.24
CA PHE A 60 16.93 2.60 -7.04
C PHE A 60 15.89 3.53 -6.40
N THR A 61 16.17 4.83 -6.40
CA THR A 61 15.31 5.86 -5.78
C THR A 61 13.89 5.94 -6.35
N ARG A 62 13.67 5.42 -7.57
CA ARG A 62 12.37 5.45 -8.25
C ARG A 62 11.33 4.46 -7.71
N SER A 63 11.76 3.39 -7.04
CA SER A 63 10.87 2.34 -6.55
C SER A 63 11.17 2.06 -5.09
N ASN A 64 10.63 2.91 -4.22
CA ASN A 64 10.75 2.79 -2.76
C ASN A 64 9.40 2.42 -2.13
N ARG A 65 9.44 2.04 -0.85
CA ARG A 65 8.27 1.64 -0.07
C ARG A 65 7.12 2.66 -0.16
N GLN A 66 7.43 3.95 -0.02
CA GLN A 66 6.42 5.00 -0.07
C GLN A 66 5.71 5.08 -1.42
N SER A 67 6.45 4.85 -2.51
CA SER A 67 5.90 4.85 -3.86
C SER A 67 4.98 3.64 -4.08
N ALA A 68 5.37 2.45 -3.58
CA ALA A 68 4.52 1.27 -3.62
C ALA A 68 3.23 1.45 -2.80
N ILE A 69 3.29 2.08 -1.63
CA ILE A 69 2.08 2.40 -0.83
C ILE A 69 1.16 3.36 -1.59
N LYS A 70 1.71 4.39 -2.24
CA LYS A 70 0.91 5.30 -3.08
C LYS A 70 0.21 4.54 -4.21
N LEU A 71 0.90 3.61 -4.86
CA LEU A 71 0.33 2.76 -5.91
C LEU A 71 -0.78 1.84 -5.37
N LEU A 72 -0.59 1.24 -4.19
CA LEU A 72 -1.64 0.47 -3.51
C LEU A 72 -2.90 1.30 -3.27
N ILE A 73 -2.75 2.52 -2.74
CA ILE A 73 -3.87 3.44 -2.50
C ILE A 73 -4.59 3.76 -3.82
N LEU A 74 -3.84 4.03 -4.89
CA LEU A 74 -4.42 4.32 -6.21
C LEU A 74 -5.17 3.10 -6.79
N GLN A 75 -4.63 1.89 -6.63
CA GLN A 75 -5.30 0.66 -7.03
C GLN A 75 -6.60 0.44 -6.25
N ALA A 76 -6.56 0.56 -4.91
CA ALA A 76 -7.76 0.45 -4.08
C ALA A 76 -8.82 1.48 -4.48
N LYS A 77 -8.44 2.75 -4.74
CA LYS A 77 -9.35 3.79 -5.27
C LYS A 77 -9.98 3.38 -6.60
N LYS A 78 -9.18 2.86 -7.55
CA LYS A 78 -9.64 2.44 -8.87
C LYS A 78 -10.61 1.26 -8.78
N LEU A 79 -10.36 0.34 -7.86
CA LEU A 79 -11.18 -0.85 -7.63
C LEU A 79 -12.40 -0.58 -6.73
N LYS A 80 -12.53 0.64 -6.18
CA LYS A 80 -13.58 1.02 -5.21
C LYS A 80 -13.62 0.10 -3.99
N LEU A 81 -12.44 -0.36 -3.56
CA LEU A 81 -12.22 -1.10 -2.33
C LEU A 81 -12.17 -0.16 -1.13
#